data_AF-A0AA48KC81-F1
#
_entry.id   AF-A0AA48KC81-F1
#
_cell.length_a   1.000
_cell.length_b   1.000
_cell.length_c   1.000
_cell.angle_alpha   90.00
_cell.angle_beta   90.00
_cell.angle_gamma   90.00
#
_symmetry.space_group_name_H-M   'P 1'
#
loop_
_entity.id
_entity.type
_entity.pdbx_description
1 polymer ?
#
loop_
_entity_poly.entity_id
_entity_poly.type
_entity_poly.pdbx_seq_one_letter_code
_entity_poly.pdbx_strand_id
1 'polypeptide(L)'
;MPSTEEREAQPVMEEPCPRCGSPVVLRYWKGQFFTKCKNAGCAFGYDADNRGNPQARCAACGTGRMQTTGRGRVCADCGAAEGARPAPERPKAEAARPEGLGPCPKCGKGQLAVRAGAYGTFVSCSERCGLTYSSDEAGVPEGGVCKACKGPVKKTQRGSRVCAVCGTWQDERPAAPRALGEPLPPAPRPPAASPDGAPRPPAPKPAKCPRCAQPLKAVFTRRQKWAYRCDPCQAWYDA
;
A
#
# COMPACT_ATOMS: atom_id res chain seq x y z
N MET A 1 48.97 -7.16 23.20
CA MET A 1 47.79 -7.47 22.35
C MET A 1 46.93 -8.42 23.16
N PRO A 2 45.74 -8.02 23.63
CA PRO A 2 44.92 -8.91 24.45
C PRO A 2 44.21 -9.94 23.59
N SER A 3 44.19 -11.16 24.13
CA SER A 3 43.88 -12.44 23.48
C SER A 3 42.38 -12.66 23.23
N THR A 4 42.10 -13.62 22.36
CA THR A 4 40.81 -13.96 21.74
C THR A 4 39.69 -14.42 22.70
N GLU A 5 39.95 -14.56 24.00
CA GLU A 5 39.06 -15.23 24.97
C GLU A 5 38.26 -14.31 25.91
N GLU A 6 38.51 -13.00 25.93
CA GLU A 6 37.78 -12.04 26.81
C GLU A 6 36.60 -11.31 26.13
N ARG A 7 36.17 -11.72 24.93
CA ARG A 7 35.17 -10.97 24.12
C ARG A 7 33.70 -11.20 24.49
N GLU A 8 33.41 -11.82 25.64
CA GLU A 8 32.04 -12.24 26.02
C GLU A 8 31.26 -11.31 26.96
N ALA A 9 31.80 -10.19 27.41
CA ALA A 9 31.04 -9.23 28.22
C ALA A 9 30.96 -7.86 27.54
N GLN A 10 30.20 -7.76 26.44
CA GLN A 10 29.82 -6.44 25.92
C GLN A 10 28.65 -5.91 26.75
N PRO A 11 28.74 -4.68 27.31
CA PRO A 11 27.75 -4.16 28.24
C PRO A 11 26.38 -4.14 27.57
N VAL A 12 25.42 -4.83 28.19
CA VAL A 12 24.01 -4.71 27.83
C VAL A 12 23.62 -3.29 28.18
N MET A 13 23.38 -2.45 27.18
CA MET A 13 22.77 -1.15 27.44
C MET A 13 21.39 -1.41 28.02
N GLU A 14 21.10 -0.78 29.16
CA GLU A 14 19.88 -0.94 29.95
C GLU A 14 18.62 -0.42 29.23
N GLU A 15 18.79 0.20 28.06
CA GLU A 15 17.72 0.72 27.22
C GLU A 15 17.17 -0.38 26.26
N PRO A 16 15.95 -0.89 26.50
CA PRO A 16 15.33 -1.86 25.61
C PRO A 16 15.04 -1.26 24.23
N CYS A 17 14.98 -2.12 23.20
CA CYS A 17 14.68 -1.68 21.84
C CYS A 17 13.33 -0.94 21.79
N PRO A 18 13.27 0.30 21.25
CA PRO A 18 12.02 1.08 21.20
C PRO A 18 10.97 0.45 20.27
N ARG A 19 11.37 -0.46 19.38
CA ARG A 19 10.46 -1.14 18.45
C ARG A 19 9.84 -2.41 18.99
N CYS A 20 10.50 -3.10 19.92
CA CYS A 20 10.06 -4.45 20.34
C CYS A 20 10.36 -4.80 21.80
N GLY A 21 10.94 -3.88 22.59
CA GLY A 21 11.28 -4.10 24.00
C GLY A 21 12.41 -5.10 24.26
N SER A 22 12.94 -5.74 23.21
CA SER A 22 14.03 -6.72 23.35
C SER A 22 15.37 -6.07 23.67
N PRO A 23 16.29 -6.78 24.35
CA PRO A 23 17.60 -6.24 24.67
C PRO A 23 18.40 -5.95 23.40
N VAL A 24 19.13 -4.84 23.43
CA VAL A 24 19.97 -4.40 22.32
C VAL A 24 21.43 -4.72 22.67
N VAL A 25 22.14 -5.34 21.73
CA VAL A 25 23.52 -5.79 21.95
C VAL A 25 24.49 -4.91 21.17
N LEU A 26 25.56 -4.48 21.84
CA LEU A 26 26.71 -3.89 21.19
C LEU A 26 27.49 -5.00 20.46
N ARG A 27 27.96 -4.71 19.26
CA ARG A 27 28.78 -5.59 18.43
C ARG A 27 29.92 -4.80 17.82
N TYR A 28 31.01 -5.50 17.55
CA TYR A 28 32.20 -4.95 16.89
C TYR A 28 32.45 -5.67 15.57
N TRP A 29 32.63 -4.89 14.49
CA TRP A 29 32.94 -5.41 13.15
C TRP A 29 33.82 -4.43 12.37
N LYS A 30 34.95 -4.91 11.82
CA LYS A 30 35.91 -4.15 11.00
C LYS A 30 36.25 -2.75 11.55
N GLY A 31 36.61 -2.66 12.84
CA GLY A 31 37.01 -1.38 13.44
C GLY A 31 35.85 -0.47 13.86
N GLN A 32 34.60 -0.89 13.65
CA GLN A 32 33.41 -0.10 14.00
C GLN A 32 32.57 -0.84 15.03
N PHE A 33 32.04 -0.09 16.00
CA PHE A 33 31.05 -0.59 16.94
C PHE A 33 29.65 -0.25 16.42
N PHE A 34 28.72 -1.18 16.57
CA PHE A 34 27.34 -0.99 16.17
C PHE A 34 26.42 -1.77 17.09
N THR A 35 25.25 -1.22 17.30
CA THR A 35 24.24 -1.76 18.20
C THR A 35 23.14 -2.42 17.37
N LYS A 36 22.72 -3.63 17.74
CA LYS A 36 21.67 -4.38 17.03
C LYS A 36 20.70 -5.03 18.00
N CYS A 37 19.41 -5.02 17.67
CA CYS A 37 18.41 -5.75 18.44
C CYS A 37 18.68 -7.26 18.42
N LYS A 38 18.54 -7.94 19.58
CA LYS A 38 18.68 -9.40 19.67
C LYS A 38 17.56 -10.16 18.93
N ASN A 39 16.38 -9.56 18.81
CA ASN A 39 15.24 -10.20 18.17
C ASN A 39 15.42 -10.27 16.64
N ALA A 40 15.39 -11.48 16.08
CA ALA A 40 15.56 -11.73 14.64
C ALA A 40 14.48 -11.06 13.77
N GLY A 41 13.28 -10.83 14.31
CA GLY A 41 12.20 -10.12 13.63
C GLY A 41 12.34 -8.59 13.65
N CYS A 42 13.33 -8.04 14.38
CA CYS A 42 13.49 -6.60 14.54
C CYS A 42 14.76 -6.11 13.83
N ALA A 43 14.60 -5.37 12.74
CA ALA A 43 15.70 -4.77 11.98
C ALA A 43 16.24 -3.47 12.62
N PHE A 44 16.13 -3.30 13.94
CA PHE A 44 16.62 -2.11 14.64
C PHE A 44 18.13 -2.24 14.92
N GLY A 45 18.89 -1.23 14.51
CA GLY A 45 20.31 -1.09 14.83
C GLY A 45 20.86 0.26 14.38
N TYR A 46 21.97 0.68 14.98
CA TYR A 46 22.61 1.98 14.74
C TYR A 46 24.11 1.90 15.01
N ASP A 47 24.89 2.83 14.47
CA ASP A 47 26.33 2.88 14.70
C ASP A 47 26.62 3.46 16.08
N ALA A 48 27.42 2.74 16.87
CA ALA A 48 27.70 3.08 18.26
C ALA A 48 29.20 3.24 18.49
N ASP A 49 29.61 3.90 19.57
CA ASP A 49 30.99 3.89 20.04
C ASP A 49 31.27 2.62 20.89
N ASN A 50 32.48 2.51 21.43
CA ASN A 50 32.86 1.40 22.32
C ASN A 50 32.10 1.40 23.67
N ARG A 51 31.31 2.44 23.97
CA ARG A 51 30.46 2.58 25.16
C ARG A 51 28.97 2.37 24.85
N GLY A 52 28.61 2.17 23.58
CA GLY A 52 27.22 1.98 23.15
C GLY A 52 26.47 3.26 22.76
N ASN A 53 27.09 4.43 22.85
CA ASN A 53 26.47 5.70 22.46
C ASN A 53 26.42 5.84 20.93
N PRO A 54 25.34 6.41 20.37
CA PRO A 54 25.25 6.62 18.93
C PRO A 54 26.33 7.58 18.42
N GLN A 55 27.10 7.17 17.42
CA GLN A 55 28.18 7.99 16.84
C GLN A 55 27.64 9.24 16.12
N ALA A 56 26.43 9.17 15.58
CA ALA A 56 25.77 10.29 14.96
C ALA A 56 24.29 10.35 15.36
N ARG A 57 23.82 11.56 15.64
CA ARG A 57 22.41 11.87 15.86
C ARG A 57 21.79 12.40 14.58
N CYS A 58 20.52 12.08 14.37
CA CYS A 58 19.77 12.55 13.22
C CYS A 58 19.50 14.05 13.35
N ALA A 59 19.92 14.83 12.36
CA ALA A 59 19.65 16.27 12.31
C ALA A 59 18.15 16.60 12.15
N ALA A 60 17.34 15.67 11.63
CA ALA A 60 15.91 15.90 11.40
C ALA A 60 15.05 15.76 12.67
N CYS A 61 15.39 14.84 13.58
CA CYS A 61 14.64 14.64 14.82
C CYS A 61 15.43 15.00 16.09
N GLY A 62 16.72 15.31 15.98
CA GLY A 62 17.61 15.69 17.08
C GLY A 62 18.00 14.55 18.03
N THR A 63 17.12 13.57 18.23
CA THR A 63 17.29 12.46 19.17
C THR A 63 17.53 11.10 18.50
N GLY A 64 17.17 10.97 17.22
CA GLY A 64 17.24 9.70 16.51
C GLY A 64 18.67 9.26 16.25
N ARG A 65 18.90 7.94 16.27
CA ARG A 65 20.22 7.32 16.13
C ARG A 65 20.48 6.96 14.68
N MET A 66 21.68 7.22 14.20
CA MET A 66 22.02 7.01 12.78
C MET A 66 22.64 5.62 12.55
N GLN A 67 22.26 5.01 11.44
CA GLN A 67 22.75 3.73 10.95
C GLN A 67 23.34 3.91 9.55
N THR A 68 24.57 3.47 9.36
CA THR A 68 25.25 3.49 8.07
C THR A 68 24.77 2.34 7.22
N THR A 69 24.22 2.66 6.05
CA THR A 69 23.84 1.69 5.02
C THR A 69 24.66 1.92 3.76
N GLY A 70 24.65 0.96 2.83
CA GLY A 70 25.35 1.11 1.55
C GLY A 70 24.88 2.29 0.68
N ARG A 71 23.76 2.96 1.04
CA ARG A 71 23.22 4.15 0.35
C ARG A 71 23.38 5.45 1.15
N GLY A 72 24.12 5.41 2.27
CA GLY A 72 24.29 6.53 3.19
C GLY A 72 23.78 6.23 4.60
N ARG A 73 23.88 7.22 5.48
CA ARG A 73 23.40 7.11 6.86
C ARG A 73 21.89 7.34 6.92
N VAL A 74 21.15 6.49 7.63
CA VAL A 74 19.71 6.60 7.82
C VAL A 74 19.37 6.55 9.30
N CYS A 75 18.36 7.28 9.74
CA CYS A 75 17.94 7.26 11.12
C CYS A 75 17.16 5.97 11.43
N ALA A 76 17.58 5.24 12.46
CA ALA A 76 16.93 4.03 12.93
C ALA A 76 15.55 4.28 13.56
N ASP A 77 15.28 5.52 13.99
CA ASP A 77 14.04 5.92 14.67
C ASP A 77 13.02 6.57 13.70
N CYS A 78 13.44 7.52 12.86
CA CYS A 78 12.54 8.25 11.94
C CYS A 78 12.70 7.88 10.45
N GLY A 79 13.70 7.07 10.08
CA GLY A 79 13.95 6.68 8.69
C GLY A 79 14.54 7.76 7.78
N ALA A 80 14.83 8.96 8.32
CA ALA A 80 15.42 10.05 7.54
C ALA A 80 16.86 9.72 7.11
N ALA A 81 17.19 9.94 5.84
CA ALA A 81 18.55 9.83 5.35
C ALA A 81 19.38 11.06 5.73
N GLU A 82 20.68 10.87 5.94
CA GLU A 82 21.61 11.94 6.20
C GLU A 82 21.77 12.84 4.99
N GLY A 83 21.70 14.15 5.21
CA GLY A 83 21.75 15.12 4.11
C GLY A 83 20.47 15.19 3.28
N ALA A 84 19.43 14.39 3.60
CA ALA A 84 18.09 14.79 3.23
C ALA A 84 17.87 16.14 3.91
N ARG A 85 17.76 17.21 3.09
CA ARG A 85 17.36 18.54 3.56
C ARG A 85 16.19 18.29 4.53
N PRO A 86 16.21 18.83 5.77
CA PRO A 86 15.04 18.73 6.62
C PRO A 86 13.87 19.12 5.72
N ALA A 87 12.89 18.23 5.56
CA ALA A 87 11.67 18.62 4.87
C ALA A 87 11.30 19.96 5.50
N PRO A 88 11.11 21.04 4.71
CA PRO A 88 10.79 22.34 5.28
C PRO A 88 9.72 22.07 6.31
N GLU A 89 9.91 22.59 7.54
CA GLU A 89 8.98 22.43 8.64
C GLU A 89 7.59 22.77 8.11
N ARG A 90 6.88 21.75 7.63
CA ARG A 90 5.44 21.79 7.56
C ARG A 90 5.11 21.61 9.03
N PRO A 91 4.67 22.65 9.74
CA PRO A 91 4.21 22.47 11.09
C PRO A 91 3.26 21.28 11.02
N LYS A 92 3.59 20.24 11.80
CA LYS A 92 2.74 19.11 12.08
C LYS A 92 1.35 19.68 12.21
N ALA A 93 0.50 19.41 11.21
CA ALA A 93 -0.83 20.00 11.04
C ALA A 93 -1.49 20.20 12.42
N GLU A 94 -1.32 21.39 12.97
CA GLU A 94 -1.88 21.74 14.25
C GLU A 94 -3.34 22.03 13.91
N ALA A 95 -4.21 21.13 14.36
CA ALA A 95 -5.63 21.09 14.03
C ALA A 95 -5.88 21.06 12.51
N ALA A 96 -5.94 19.87 11.90
CA ALA A 96 -7.27 19.30 11.64
C ALA A 96 -8.38 20.01 12.45
N ARG A 97 -8.85 21.17 11.99
CA ARG A 97 -10.18 21.64 12.35
C ARG A 97 -11.12 20.56 11.86
N PRO A 98 -11.81 19.83 12.75
CA PRO A 98 -12.73 18.79 12.33
C PRO A 98 -14.00 19.50 11.84
N GLU A 99 -13.94 20.11 10.66
CA GLU A 99 -15.16 20.22 9.85
C GLU A 99 -15.46 18.80 9.36
N GLY A 100 -16.00 18.03 10.29
CA GLY A 100 -16.45 16.68 10.06
C GLY A 100 -17.59 16.76 9.07
N LEU A 101 -17.35 16.31 7.84
CA LEU A 101 -18.33 16.25 6.76
C LEU A 101 -19.48 15.25 7.02
N GLY A 102 -19.70 14.89 8.28
CA GLY A 102 -20.65 13.87 8.72
C GLY A 102 -20.11 12.45 8.64
N PRO A 103 -20.99 11.46 8.87
CA PRO A 103 -20.64 10.05 8.82
C PRO A 103 -20.28 9.63 7.39
N CYS A 104 -19.26 8.78 7.27
CA CYS A 104 -18.79 8.25 6.00
C CYS A 104 -19.90 7.42 5.32
N PRO A 105 -20.30 7.73 4.07
CA PRO A 105 -21.37 7.00 3.38
C PRO A 105 -20.99 5.55 3.02
N LYS A 106 -19.71 5.19 3.13
CA LYS A 106 -19.23 3.82 2.84
C LYS A 106 -19.27 2.89 4.05
N CYS A 107 -19.06 3.41 5.27
CA CYS A 107 -19.00 2.58 6.48
C CYS A 107 -20.05 2.97 7.54
N GLY A 108 -20.71 4.12 7.42
CA GLY A 108 -21.73 4.63 8.34
C GLY A 108 -21.22 5.01 9.74
N LYS A 109 -20.04 4.54 10.14
CA LYS A 109 -19.49 4.65 11.50
C LYS A 109 -18.28 5.59 11.61
N GLY A 110 -17.52 5.74 10.52
CA GLY A 110 -16.32 6.57 10.51
C GLY A 110 -16.63 8.03 10.21
N GLN A 111 -15.95 8.96 10.87
CA GLN A 111 -16.00 10.38 10.51
C GLN A 111 -15.10 10.68 9.32
N LEU A 112 -15.59 11.54 8.43
CA LEU A 112 -14.82 12.10 7.33
C LEU A 112 -14.02 13.28 7.85
N ALA A 113 -12.69 13.21 7.71
CA ALA A 113 -11.78 14.28 8.11
C ALA A 113 -11.08 14.85 6.89
N VAL A 114 -11.14 16.18 6.75
CA VAL A 114 -10.39 16.96 5.77
C VAL A 114 -8.93 17.06 6.23
N ARG A 115 -7.98 16.68 5.37
CA ARG A 115 -6.53 16.69 5.62
C ARG A 115 -5.82 17.38 4.48
N ALA A 116 -4.79 18.17 4.79
CA ALA A 116 -3.95 18.80 3.77
C ALA A 116 -2.76 17.91 3.41
N GLY A 117 -2.65 17.49 2.15
CA GLY A 117 -1.54 16.71 1.62
C GLY A 117 -0.57 17.52 0.76
N ALA A 118 0.39 16.83 0.12
CA ALA A 118 1.29 17.42 -0.87
C ALA A 118 0.58 17.78 -2.19
N TYR A 119 -0.55 17.12 -2.48
CA TYR A 119 -1.32 17.26 -3.72
C TYR A 119 -2.63 18.03 -3.55
N GLY A 120 -2.75 18.81 -2.46
CA GLY A 120 -3.97 19.53 -2.09
C GLY A 120 -4.72 18.90 -0.91
N THR A 121 -5.91 19.42 -0.64
CA THR A 121 -6.77 18.98 0.46
C THR A 121 -7.51 17.70 0.07
N PHE A 122 -7.60 16.75 0.99
CA PHE A 122 -8.26 15.47 0.78
C PHE A 122 -9.10 15.08 1.98
N VAL A 123 -10.26 14.48 1.72
CA VAL A 123 -11.09 13.88 2.75
C VAL A 123 -10.73 12.40 2.88
N SER A 124 -10.44 11.99 4.10
CA SER A 124 -10.21 10.59 4.43
C SER A 124 -11.13 10.12 5.57
N CYS A 125 -11.61 8.90 5.42
CA CYS A 125 -12.27 8.15 6.49
C CYS A 125 -11.27 7.90 7.62
N SER A 126 -11.61 8.29 8.86
CA SER A 126 -10.77 8.00 10.04
C SER A 126 -10.66 6.49 10.31
N GLU A 127 -11.67 5.73 9.89
CA GLU A 127 -11.69 4.27 10.00
C GLU A 127 -10.95 3.59 8.85
N ARG A 128 -10.57 2.31 9.02
CA ARG A 128 -9.93 1.46 8.00
C ARG A 128 -10.90 1.04 6.87
N CYS A 129 -11.68 1.98 6.36
CA CYS A 129 -12.64 1.78 5.27
C CYS A 129 -12.02 2.09 3.88
N GLY A 130 -10.82 2.69 3.86
CA GLY A 130 -10.07 3.01 2.64
C GLY A 130 -10.73 4.04 1.72
N LEU A 131 -11.73 4.78 2.22
CA LEU A 131 -12.37 5.85 1.47
C LEU A 131 -11.52 7.12 1.57
N THR A 132 -10.96 7.52 0.43
CA THR A 132 -10.18 8.75 0.28
C THR A 132 -10.57 9.42 -1.03
N TYR A 133 -10.82 10.73 -1.00
CA TYR A 133 -11.08 11.54 -2.18
C TYR A 133 -10.56 12.97 -2.00
N SER A 134 -10.21 13.63 -3.10
CA SER A 134 -9.78 15.04 -3.09
C SER A 134 -10.98 15.96 -2.92
N SER A 135 -10.81 17.02 -2.14
CA SER A 135 -11.85 18.02 -1.85
C SER A 135 -11.25 19.40 -1.76
N ASP A 136 -12.04 20.43 -1.98
CA ASP A 136 -11.65 21.80 -1.66
C ASP A 136 -11.71 22.09 -0.15
N GLU A 137 -11.37 23.32 0.26
CA GLU A 137 -11.38 23.75 1.66
C GLU A 137 -12.77 23.67 2.32
N ALA A 138 -13.87 23.70 1.56
CA ALA A 138 -15.22 23.48 2.09
C ALA A 138 -15.60 21.98 2.16
N GLY A 139 -14.67 21.08 1.83
CA GLY A 139 -14.86 19.64 1.87
C GLY A 139 -15.75 19.09 0.75
N VAL A 140 -16.14 19.92 -0.22
CA VAL A 140 -16.93 19.47 -1.37
C VAL A 140 -16.05 18.59 -2.26
N PRO A 141 -16.52 17.40 -2.70
CA PRO A 141 -15.75 16.57 -3.63
C PRO A 141 -15.56 17.33 -4.95
N GLU A 142 -14.32 17.50 -5.38
CA GLU A 142 -13.99 18.21 -6.62
C GLU A 142 -14.66 17.62 -7.87
N GLY A 143 -14.98 16.32 -7.84
CA GLY A 143 -15.68 15.61 -8.93
C GLY A 143 -17.20 15.71 -8.87
N GLY A 144 -17.77 16.43 -7.89
CA GLY A 144 -19.20 16.50 -7.64
C GLY A 144 -19.77 15.25 -6.96
N VAL A 145 -21.09 15.11 -7.06
CA VAL A 145 -21.87 14.02 -6.45
C VAL A 145 -22.22 12.98 -7.52
N CYS A 146 -22.09 11.70 -7.17
CA CYS A 146 -22.39 10.58 -8.06
C CYS A 146 -23.90 10.52 -8.39
N LYS A 147 -24.24 10.41 -9.68
CA LYS A 147 -25.64 10.25 -10.14
C LYS A 147 -26.29 8.96 -9.63
N ALA A 148 -25.50 7.90 -9.41
CA ALA A 148 -26.01 6.57 -9.04
C ALA A 148 -26.21 6.38 -7.52
N CYS A 149 -25.25 6.82 -6.71
CA CYS A 149 -25.23 6.54 -5.27
C CYS A 149 -25.19 7.79 -4.38
N LYS A 150 -25.21 8.99 -4.97
CA LYS A 150 -25.04 10.28 -4.27
C LYS A 150 -23.76 10.39 -3.44
N GLY A 151 -22.78 9.51 -3.69
CA GLY A 151 -21.48 9.53 -3.03
C GLY A 151 -20.48 10.49 -3.68
N PRO A 152 -19.38 10.84 -2.98
CA PRO A 152 -18.34 11.73 -3.49
C PRO A 152 -17.60 11.14 -4.70
N VAL A 153 -17.31 11.99 -5.68
CA VAL A 153 -16.61 11.63 -6.92
C VAL A 153 -15.19 12.21 -6.89
N LYS A 154 -14.20 11.36 -7.17
CA LYS A 154 -12.79 11.76 -7.29
C LYS A 154 -12.41 11.97 -8.75
N LYS A 155 -11.52 12.93 -9.00
CA LYS A 155 -10.85 13.10 -10.30
C LYS A 155 -9.60 12.23 -10.34
N THR A 156 -9.38 11.53 -11.44
CA THR A 156 -8.14 10.82 -11.74
C THR A 156 -7.12 11.79 -12.35
N GLN A 157 -5.84 11.42 -12.38
CA GLN A 157 -4.78 12.23 -13.03
C GLN A 157 -5.06 12.54 -14.51
N ARG A 158 -5.89 11.72 -15.17
CA ARG A 158 -6.30 11.90 -16.57
C ARG A 158 -7.55 12.79 -16.74
N GLY A 159 -7.99 13.46 -15.68
CA GLY A 159 -9.17 14.35 -15.69
C GLY A 159 -10.52 13.63 -15.58
N SER A 160 -10.54 12.30 -15.67
CA SER A 160 -11.78 11.52 -15.57
C SER A 160 -12.31 11.44 -14.14
N ARG A 161 -13.63 11.46 -13.98
CA ARG A 161 -14.41 11.45 -12.74
C ARG A 161 -14.93 10.05 -12.43
N VAL A 162 -14.54 9.51 -11.28
CA VAL A 162 -14.96 8.19 -10.81
C VAL A 162 -15.49 8.28 -9.38
N CYS A 163 -16.60 7.61 -9.08
CA CYS A 163 -17.15 7.59 -7.73
C CYS A 163 -16.20 6.89 -6.75
N ALA A 164 -15.91 7.52 -5.61
CA ALA A 164 -15.05 6.94 -4.57
C ALA A 164 -15.73 5.82 -3.76
N VAL A 165 -17.07 5.76 -3.79
CA VAL A 165 -17.86 4.78 -3.03
C VAL A 165 -18.15 3.53 -3.86
N CYS A 166 -18.79 3.68 -5.02
CA CYS A 166 -19.21 2.55 -5.86
C CYS A 166 -18.28 2.27 -7.04
N GLY A 167 -17.28 3.12 -7.31
CA GLY A 167 -16.36 2.94 -8.44
C GLY A 167 -16.98 3.24 -9.82
N THR A 168 -18.25 3.68 -9.87
CA THR A 168 -18.92 4.03 -11.13
C THR A 168 -18.35 5.31 -11.73
N TRP A 169 -17.94 5.23 -13.00
CA TRP A 169 -17.49 6.37 -13.78
C TRP A 169 -18.66 7.33 -14.03
N GLN A 170 -18.43 8.64 -13.83
CA GLN A 170 -19.44 9.69 -13.98
C GLN A 170 -19.28 10.50 -15.27
N ASP A 171 -18.20 10.26 -16.03
CA ASP A 171 -18.06 10.85 -17.35
C ASP A 171 -18.94 10.10 -18.35
N GLU A 172 -19.93 10.80 -18.88
CA GLU A 172 -20.41 10.55 -20.23
C GLU A 172 -19.25 10.91 -21.14
N ARG A 173 -18.40 9.93 -21.44
CA ARG A 173 -17.22 10.09 -22.30
C ARG A 173 -17.63 10.93 -23.52
N PRO A 174 -17.23 12.22 -23.65
CA PRO A 174 -17.09 12.75 -24.99
C PRO A 174 -16.00 11.88 -25.59
N ALA A 175 -16.26 11.28 -26.75
CA ALA A 175 -15.16 10.74 -27.56
C ALA A 175 -14.10 11.84 -27.56
N ALA A 176 -12.90 11.54 -27.05
CA ALA A 176 -11.79 12.48 -27.11
C ALA A 176 -11.80 13.09 -28.51
N PRO A 177 -11.71 14.43 -28.68
CA PRO A 177 -11.53 14.96 -30.02
C PRO A 177 -10.28 14.26 -30.55
N ARG A 178 -10.48 13.35 -31.51
CA ARG A 178 -9.39 12.60 -32.11
C ARG A 178 -8.48 13.67 -32.67
N ALA A 179 -7.27 13.80 -32.12
CA ALA A 179 -6.25 14.62 -32.72
C ALA A 179 -6.13 14.14 -34.18
N LEU A 180 -6.47 15.03 -35.12
CA LEU A 180 -6.33 14.78 -36.55
C LEU A 180 -4.86 14.43 -36.79
N GLY A 181 -4.53 13.14 -36.94
CA GLY A 181 -3.21 12.70 -37.35
C GLY A 181 -2.58 11.54 -36.58
N GLU A 182 -3.12 11.11 -35.43
CA GLU A 182 -2.55 9.93 -34.75
C GLU A 182 -3.00 8.62 -35.43
N PRO A 183 -2.07 7.78 -35.92
CA PRO A 183 -2.42 6.52 -36.55
C PRO A 183 -3.07 5.58 -35.52
N LEU A 184 -4.17 4.94 -35.93
CA LEU A 184 -4.90 3.97 -35.14
C LEU A 184 -3.94 2.90 -34.57
N PRO A 185 -4.00 2.58 -33.26
CA PRO A 185 -3.27 1.43 -32.74
C PRO A 185 -3.78 0.17 -33.47
N PRO A 186 -2.89 -0.78 -33.81
CA PRO A 186 -3.29 -2.01 -34.48
C PRO A 186 -4.29 -2.76 -33.60
N ALA A 187 -5.37 -3.23 -34.22
CA ALA A 187 -6.40 -3.99 -33.52
C ALA A 187 -5.78 -5.17 -32.74
N PRO A 188 -6.24 -5.45 -31.52
CA PRO A 188 -5.81 -6.64 -30.81
C PRO A 188 -6.14 -7.87 -31.66
N ARG A 189 -5.15 -8.76 -31.82
CA ARG A 189 -5.35 -10.03 -32.52
C ARG A 189 -6.49 -10.78 -31.83
N PRO A 190 -7.49 -11.29 -32.57
CA PRO A 190 -8.54 -12.10 -31.96
C PRO A 190 -7.90 -13.32 -31.25
N PRO A 191 -8.46 -13.78 -30.12
CA PRO A 191 -7.97 -14.98 -29.46
C PRO A 191 -8.00 -16.14 -30.45
N ALA A 192 -6.91 -16.91 -30.48
CA ALA A 192 -6.73 -18.04 -31.39
C ALA A 192 -7.98 -18.94 -31.39
N ALA A 193 -8.63 -19.02 -32.55
CA ALA A 193 -9.67 -20.01 -32.80
C ALA A 193 -9.07 -21.42 -32.69
N SER A 194 -9.85 -22.37 -32.15
CA SER A 194 -9.46 -23.78 -32.09
C SER A 194 -9.06 -24.30 -33.48
N PRO A 195 -8.08 -25.24 -33.56
CA PRO A 195 -7.53 -25.71 -34.84
C PRO A 195 -8.54 -26.40 -35.78
N ASP A 196 -9.73 -26.77 -35.28
CA ASP A 196 -10.78 -27.47 -36.05
C ASP A 196 -11.93 -26.58 -36.54
N GLY A 197 -11.94 -25.27 -36.25
CA GLY A 197 -12.99 -24.36 -36.76
C GLY A 197 -14.43 -24.66 -36.30
N ALA A 198 -14.65 -25.70 -35.48
CA ALA A 198 -15.97 -26.04 -34.98
C ALA A 198 -16.43 -25.02 -33.91
N PRO A 199 -17.68 -24.52 -33.99
CA PRO A 199 -18.22 -23.62 -32.99
C PRO A 199 -18.28 -24.33 -31.63
N ARG A 200 -17.80 -23.64 -30.58
CA ARG A 200 -17.84 -24.15 -29.21
C ARG A 200 -19.31 -24.44 -28.82
N PRO A 201 -19.64 -25.64 -28.31
CA PRO A 201 -21.00 -25.95 -27.89
C PRO A 201 -21.45 -25.02 -26.75
N PRO A 202 -22.76 -24.73 -26.63
CA PRO A 202 -23.28 -23.82 -25.62
C PRO A 202 -22.87 -24.26 -24.21
N ALA A 203 -22.57 -23.29 -23.36
CA ALA A 203 -22.13 -23.57 -21.99
C ALA A 203 -23.26 -24.26 -21.19
N PRO A 204 -22.94 -25.27 -20.38
CA PRO A 204 -23.93 -25.94 -19.56
C PRO A 204 -24.34 -25.05 -18.38
N LYS A 205 -25.53 -25.33 -17.82
CA LYS A 205 -26.18 -24.48 -16.79
C LYS A 205 -25.34 -24.46 -15.50
N PRO A 206 -25.23 -23.32 -14.80
CA PRO A 206 -24.45 -23.24 -13.57
C PRO A 206 -24.97 -24.21 -12.50
N ALA A 207 -24.12 -25.14 -12.07
CA ALA A 207 -24.41 -26.13 -11.03
C ALA A 207 -23.68 -25.79 -9.71
N LYS A 208 -24.19 -26.30 -8.58
CA LYS A 208 -23.55 -26.15 -7.26
C LYS A 208 -22.69 -27.37 -6.96
N CYS A 209 -21.57 -27.17 -6.29
CA CYS A 209 -20.69 -28.26 -5.86
C CYS A 209 -21.40 -29.11 -4.79
N PRO A 210 -21.47 -30.45 -4.93
CA PRO A 210 -22.09 -31.32 -3.92
C PRO A 210 -21.28 -31.37 -2.62
N ARG A 211 -20.02 -30.93 -2.64
CA ARG A 211 -19.09 -31.02 -1.51
C ARG A 211 -18.99 -29.74 -0.68
N CYS A 212 -19.21 -28.57 -1.28
CA CYS A 212 -19.07 -27.28 -0.58
C CYS A 212 -20.16 -26.26 -0.93
N ALA A 213 -21.20 -26.64 -1.68
CA ALA A 213 -22.33 -25.81 -2.10
C ALA A 213 -22.00 -24.52 -2.88
N GLN A 214 -20.72 -24.28 -3.20
CA GLN A 214 -20.27 -23.13 -4.00
C GLN A 214 -20.60 -23.32 -5.49
N PRO A 215 -20.75 -22.22 -6.25
CA PRO A 215 -21.01 -22.31 -7.69
C PRO A 215 -19.82 -22.94 -8.42
N LEU A 216 -20.09 -23.95 -9.23
CA LEU A 216 -19.09 -24.60 -10.07
C LEU A 216 -18.80 -23.75 -11.30
N LYS A 217 -17.53 -23.66 -11.68
CA LYS A 217 -17.10 -22.95 -12.90
C LYS A 217 -17.05 -23.94 -14.06
N ALA A 218 -17.81 -23.66 -15.13
CA ALA A 218 -17.72 -24.42 -16.37
C ALA A 218 -16.40 -24.08 -17.10
N VAL A 219 -15.56 -25.08 -17.31
CA VAL A 219 -14.29 -25.00 -18.01
C VAL A 219 -14.37 -25.88 -19.26
N PHE A 220 -13.95 -25.34 -20.40
CA PHE A 220 -13.86 -26.12 -21.63
C PHE A 220 -12.49 -26.76 -21.71
N THR A 221 -12.45 -28.09 -21.70
CA THR A 221 -11.23 -28.87 -21.65
C THR A 221 -10.56 -28.95 -23.03
N ARG A 222 -9.27 -29.29 -23.07
CA ARG A 222 -8.55 -29.57 -24.33
C ARG A 222 -9.13 -30.74 -25.12
N ARG A 223 -9.95 -31.60 -24.48
CA ARG A 223 -10.70 -32.69 -25.11
C ARG A 223 -12.02 -32.24 -25.73
N GLN A 224 -12.22 -30.93 -25.92
CA GLN A 224 -13.43 -30.32 -26.48
C GLN A 224 -14.73 -30.67 -25.71
N LYS A 225 -14.63 -30.96 -24.41
CA LYS A 225 -15.77 -31.23 -23.52
C LYS A 225 -15.85 -30.20 -22.41
N TRP A 226 -17.07 -29.88 -21.99
CA TRP A 226 -17.32 -29.07 -20.79
C TRP A 226 -17.09 -29.91 -19.54
N ALA A 227 -16.48 -29.31 -18.53
CA ALA A 227 -16.33 -29.88 -17.19
C ALA A 227 -16.53 -28.78 -16.15
N TYR A 228 -17.09 -29.13 -15.01
CA TYR A 228 -17.19 -28.25 -13.85
C TYR A 228 -15.95 -28.36 -12.98
N ARG A 229 -15.39 -27.21 -12.60
CA ARG A 229 -14.32 -27.13 -11.61
C ARG A 229 -14.78 -26.33 -10.40
N CYS A 230 -14.64 -26.91 -9.22
CA CYS A 230 -14.83 -26.19 -7.96
C CYS A 230 -13.53 -25.46 -7.61
N ASP A 231 -13.57 -24.14 -7.40
CA ASP A 231 -12.38 -23.36 -7.02
C ASP A 231 -11.85 -23.74 -5.62
N PRO A 232 -12.69 -23.78 -4.56
CA PRO A 232 -12.22 -24.14 -3.22
C PRO A 232 -11.86 -25.62 -3.05
N CYS A 233 -12.59 -26.55 -3.69
CA CYS A 233 -12.29 -27.99 -3.57
C CYS A 233 -11.31 -28.51 -4.61
N GLN A 234 -11.01 -27.73 -5.65
CA GLN A 234 -10.25 -28.12 -6.85
C GLN A 234 -10.75 -29.41 -7.54
N ALA A 235 -11.91 -29.93 -7.14
CA ALA A 235 -12.52 -31.13 -7.68
C ALA A 235 -13.12 -30.85 -9.07
N TRP A 236 -13.02 -31.86 -9.92
CA TRP A 236 -13.54 -31.86 -11.28
C TRP A 236 -14.80 -32.73 -11.34
N TYR A 237 -15.82 -32.24 -12.03
CA TYR A 237 -17.05 -32.96 -12.31
C TYR A 237 -17.35 -32.84 -13.81
N ASP A 238 -17.93 -33.88 -14.39
CA ASP A 238 -18.41 -33.82 -15.78
C ASP A 238 -19.63 -32.87 -15.85
N ALA A 239 -19.78 -32.14 -16.96
CA ALA A 239 -20.75 -31.05 -17.06
C ALA A 239 -21.97 -31.35 -17.92
#